data_AF-A0A1I1AX41-F1
#
_entry.id   AF-A0A1I1AX41-F1
#
_cell.length_a   1.000
_cell.length_b   1.000
_cell.length_c   1.000
_cell.angle_alpha   90.00
_cell.angle_beta   90.00
_cell.angle_gamma   90.00
#
_symmetry.space_group_name_H-M   'P 1'
#
loop_
_entity.id
_entity.type
_entity.pdbx_description
1 polymer ?
#
loop_
_entity_poly.entity_id
_entity_poly.type
_entity_poly.pdbx_seq_one_letter_code
_entity_poly.pdbx_strand_id
1 'polypeptide(L)'
;MLESAPSWSEVLPTLLDVTRFRTVIAYNAPFDAGVIARHTRATGRLLEHLAEAGQWACLMERRAAWDGSGQGTRLGAAHRALGDCRAALELLELIAAGPA
;
A
#
# COMPACT_ATOMS: atom_id res chain seq x y z
N MET A 1 -6.44 9.10 -20.34
CA MET A 1 -6.58 7.66 -20.02
C MET A 1 -7.27 7.53 -18.66
N LEU A 2 -8.60 7.68 -18.64
CA LEU A 2 -9.48 7.48 -17.48
C LEU A 2 -10.89 7.08 -17.96
N GLU A 3 -11.30 7.58 -19.13
CA GLU A 3 -12.58 7.28 -19.77
C GLU A 3 -12.85 5.78 -19.98
N SER A 4 -11.81 4.98 -20.25
CA SER A 4 -11.90 3.52 -20.41
C SER A 4 -11.43 2.74 -19.18
N ALA A 5 -11.15 3.42 -18.06
CA ALA A 5 -10.70 2.75 -16.85
C ALA A 5 -11.90 2.08 -16.14
N PRO A 6 -11.71 0.90 -15.52
CA PRO A 6 -12.75 0.29 -14.73
C PRO A 6 -13.09 1.17 -13.52
N SER A 7 -14.35 1.16 -13.11
CA SER A 7 -14.79 1.79 -11.87
C SER A 7 -14.22 1.07 -10.65
N TRP A 8 -14.25 1.75 -9.50
CA TRP A 8 -13.82 1.14 -8.23
C TRP A 8 -14.60 -0.15 -7.92
N SER A 9 -15.92 -0.16 -8.17
CA SER A 9 -16.77 -1.34 -7.96
C SER A 9 -16.37 -2.55 -8.81
N GLU A 10 -15.78 -2.32 -9.98
CA GLU A 10 -15.27 -3.37 -10.87
C GLU A 10 -13.88 -3.85 -10.44
N VAL A 11 -13.05 -2.97 -9.86
CA VAL A 11 -11.70 -3.31 -9.40
C VAL A 11 -11.69 -4.01 -8.03
N LEU A 12 -12.58 -3.61 -7.11
CA LEU A 12 -12.56 -4.06 -5.72
C LEU A 12 -12.58 -5.58 -5.57
N PRO A 13 -13.40 -6.38 -6.28
CA PRO A 13 -13.37 -7.84 -6.15
C PRO A 13 -11.99 -8.44 -6.49
N THR A 14 -11.34 -7.92 -7.52
CA THR A 14 -9.99 -8.37 -7.91
C THR A 14 -8.97 -8.00 -6.85
N LEU A 15 -9.05 -6.79 -6.29
CA LEU A 15 -8.17 -6.37 -5.20
C LEU A 15 -8.31 -7.28 -3.97
N LEU A 16 -9.55 -7.60 -3.59
CA LEU A 16 -9.81 -8.48 -2.45
C LEU A 16 -9.27 -9.89 -2.69
N ASP A 17 -9.43 -10.43 -3.91
CA ASP A 17 -8.92 -11.75 -4.25
C ASP A 17 -7.39 -11.83 -4.20
N VAL A 18 -6.68 -10.89 -4.85
CA VAL A 18 -5.20 -10.92 -4.89
C VAL A 18 -4.57 -10.66 -3.52
N THR A 19 -5.26 -9.93 -2.64
CA THR A 19 -4.77 -9.66 -1.28
C THR A 19 -5.25 -10.67 -0.24
N ARG A 20 -6.13 -11.61 -0.63
CA ARG A 20 -6.65 -12.63 0.29
C ARG A 20 -5.51 -13.45 0.90
N PHE A 21 -5.55 -13.60 2.23
CA PHE A 21 -4.54 -14.31 3.04
C PHE A 21 -3.11 -13.73 2.95
N ARG A 22 -2.95 -12.47 2.52
CA ARG A 22 -1.65 -11.79 2.42
C ARG A 22 -1.68 -10.49 3.21
N THR A 23 -0.54 -10.11 3.76
CA THR A 23 -0.34 -8.77 4.30
C THR A 23 -0.07 -7.80 3.16
N VAL A 24 -0.80 -6.68 3.13
CA VAL A 24 -0.56 -5.59 2.18
C VAL A 24 0.52 -4.67 2.72
N ILE A 25 1.64 -4.57 2.00
CA ILE A 25 2.71 -3.62 2.31
C ILE A 25 2.52 -2.38 1.43
N ALA A 26 2.46 -1.22 2.06
CA ALA A 26 2.39 0.06 1.38
C ALA A 26 3.40 1.03 2.01
N TYR A 27 3.89 2.00 1.22
CA TYR A 27 4.90 2.93 1.73
C TYR A 27 4.33 3.78 2.86
N ASN A 28 3.15 4.36 2.68
CA ASN A 28 2.42 5.07 3.71
C ASN A 28 1.08 4.37 3.96
N ALA A 29 1.13 3.20 4.60
CA ALA A 29 -0.02 2.33 4.74
C ALA A 29 -1.28 2.99 5.32
N PRO A 30 -1.22 3.88 6.34
CA PRO A 30 -2.41 4.59 6.82
C PRO A 30 -3.09 5.44 5.74
N PHE A 31 -2.31 6.07 4.85
CA PHE A 31 -2.85 6.86 3.75
C PHE A 31 -3.54 5.97 2.71
N ASP A 32 -2.84 4.95 2.22
CA ASP A 32 -3.37 4.04 1.19
C ASP A 32 -4.61 3.28 1.69
N ALA A 33 -4.56 2.71 2.89
CA ALA A 33 -5.71 2.05 3.51
C ALA A 33 -6.90 2.99 3.66
N GLY A 34 -6.66 4.25 4.04
CA GLY A 34 -7.71 5.28 4.14
C GLY A 34 -8.34 5.63 2.79
N VAL A 35 -7.55 5.71 1.72
CA VAL A 35 -8.05 5.93 0.35
C VAL A 35 -8.93 4.76 -0.09
N ILE A 36 -8.48 3.53 0.10
CA ILE A 36 -9.24 2.31 -0.25
C ILE A 36 -10.54 2.26 0.55
N ALA A 37 -10.49 2.47 1.87
CA ALA A 37 -11.66 2.47 2.74
C ALA A 37 -12.70 3.51 2.32
N ARG A 38 -12.26 4.75 2.03
CA ARG A 38 -13.15 5.84 1.62
C ARG A 38 -13.89 5.53 0.33
N HIS A 39 -13.19 5.05 -0.70
CA HIS A 39 -13.83 4.75 -1.98
C HIS A 39 -14.72 3.50 -1.91
N THR A 40 -14.30 2.47 -1.16
CA THR A 40 -15.16 1.30 -0.91
C THR A 40 -16.46 1.69 -0.23
N ARG A 41 -16.39 2.51 0.83
CA ARG A 41 -17.57 3.03 1.53
C ARG A 41 -18.48 3.83 0.60
N ALA A 42 -17.91 4.68 -0.27
CA ALA A 42 -18.69 5.47 -1.23
C ALA A 42 -19.49 4.61 -2.23
N THR A 43 -19.06 3.38 -2.48
CA THR A 43 -19.79 2.41 -3.33
C THR A 43 -20.79 1.54 -2.56
N GLY A 44 -20.91 1.70 -1.23
CA GLY A 44 -21.76 0.85 -0.38
C GLY A 44 -21.24 -0.58 -0.21
N ARG A 45 -19.99 -0.86 -0.59
CA ARG A 45 -19.35 -2.18 -0.48
C ARG A 45 -18.57 -2.32 0.82
N LEU A 46 -18.20 -3.55 1.16
CA LEU A 46 -17.37 -3.89 2.32
C LEU A 46 -15.91 -4.09 1.91
N LEU A 47 -14.98 -3.78 2.81
CA LEU A 47 -13.54 -4.00 2.64
C LEU A 47 -13.08 -5.42 2.96
N GLU A 48 -13.94 -6.24 3.56
CA GLU A 48 -13.60 -7.60 4.02
C GLU A 48 -12.32 -7.61 4.88
N HIS A 49 -11.38 -8.50 4.59
CA HIS A 49 -10.13 -8.61 5.32
C HIS A 49 -9.34 -7.31 5.31
N LEU A 50 -9.41 -6.47 4.28
CA LEU A 50 -8.65 -5.21 4.25
C LEU A 50 -9.06 -4.19 5.34
N ALA A 51 -10.16 -4.41 6.06
CA ALA A 51 -10.54 -3.64 7.25
C ALA A 51 -9.98 -4.18 8.57
N GLU A 52 -9.44 -5.40 8.58
CA GLU A 52 -8.93 -6.03 9.80
C GLU A 52 -7.61 -5.41 10.25
N ALA A 53 -7.42 -5.35 11.57
CA ALA A 53 -6.17 -4.89 12.15
C ALA A 53 -5.02 -5.82 11.75
N GLY A 54 -3.86 -5.23 11.41
CA GLY A 54 -2.65 -5.99 11.06
C GLY A 54 -2.58 -6.44 9.59
N GLN A 55 -3.60 -6.19 8.77
CA GLN A 55 -3.56 -6.52 7.34
C GLN A 55 -2.67 -5.59 6.52
N TRP A 56 -2.36 -4.42 7.08
CA TRP A 56 -1.53 -3.41 6.46
C TRP A 56 -0.22 -3.25 7.23
N ALA A 57 0.89 -3.22 6.50
CA ALA A 57 2.22 -2.93 7.03
C ALA A 57 2.79 -1.66 6.36
N CYS A 58 3.27 -0.74 7.20
CA CYS A 58 3.83 0.54 6.77
C CYS A 58 5.34 0.43 6.52
N LEU A 59 5.77 0.48 5.26
CA LEU A 59 7.20 0.39 4.93
C LEU A 59 7.96 1.67 5.32
N MET A 60 7.32 2.85 5.30
CA MET A 60 7.95 4.10 5.75
C MET A 60 8.37 4.03 7.22
N GLU A 61 7.56 3.43 8.09
CA GLU A 61 7.92 3.24 9.51
C GLU A 61 9.09 2.26 9.65
N ARG A 62 9.08 1.17 8.87
CA ARG A 62 10.19 0.21 8.83
C ARG A 62 11.49 0.85 8.36
N ARG A 63 11.42 1.69 7.33
CA ARG A 63 12.55 2.49 6.86
C ARG A 63 13.06 3.44 7.93
N ALA A 64 12.18 4.19 8.59
CA ALA A 64 12.56 5.13 9.64
C ALA A 64 13.29 4.44 10.79
N ALA A 65 12.87 3.21 11.14
CA ALA A 65 13.55 2.37 12.11
C ALA A 65 14.92 1.86 11.60
N TRP A 66 14.99 1.42 10.35
CA TRP A 66 16.22 0.92 9.72
C TRP A 66 17.30 2.02 9.57
N ASP A 67 16.90 3.21 9.12
CA ASP A 67 17.77 4.38 8.98
C ASP A 67 18.16 5.01 10.34
N GLY A 68 17.55 4.58 11.44
CA GLY A 68 17.71 5.19 12.78
C GLY A 68 17.22 6.64 12.88
N SER A 69 16.51 7.14 11.87
CA SER A 69 16.07 8.53 11.79
C SER A 69 14.84 8.84 12.66
N GLY A 70 14.02 7.83 12.94
CA GLY A 70 12.76 7.98 13.68
C GLY A 70 11.70 8.84 12.96
N GLN A 71 11.95 9.23 11.71
CA GLN A 71 11.05 10.09 10.93
C GLN A 71 10.75 9.46 9.56
N GLY A 72 9.50 9.60 9.13
CA GLY A 72 9.07 9.17 7.80
C GLY A 72 9.67 10.05 6.71
N THR A 73 10.52 9.48 5.87
CA THR A 73 11.09 10.17 4.70
C THR A 73 10.27 9.89 3.45
N ARG A 74 10.36 10.74 2.43
CA ARG A 74 9.68 10.48 1.15
C ARG A 74 10.36 9.32 0.41
N LEU A 75 9.57 8.51 -0.31
CA LEU A 75 10.10 7.44 -1.16
C LEU A 75 10.94 7.99 -2.32
N GLY A 76 10.65 9.21 -2.79
CA GLY A 76 11.40 9.86 -3.89
C GLY A 76 11.01 9.37 -5.29
N ALA A 77 9.95 8.58 -5.42
CA ALA A 77 9.47 8.05 -6.69
C ALA A 77 8.58 9.06 -7.46
N ALA A 78 8.42 8.84 -8.76
CA ALA A 78 7.86 9.80 -9.73
C ALA A 78 6.32 9.94 -9.69
N HIS A 79 5.68 9.69 -8.55
CA HIS A 79 4.23 9.80 -8.34
C HIS A 79 3.37 9.00 -9.31
N ARG A 80 3.90 7.87 -9.79
CA ARG A 80 3.13 6.89 -10.57
C ARG A 80 2.98 5.65 -9.71
N ALA A 81 1.75 5.27 -9.37
CA ALA A 81 1.46 4.21 -8.42
C ALA A 81 2.28 2.92 -8.64
N LEU A 82 2.36 2.42 -9.88
CA LEU A 82 3.17 1.24 -10.19
C LEU A 82 4.69 1.47 -9.98
N GLY A 83 5.19 2.66 -10.32
CA GLY A 83 6.58 3.04 -10.08
C GLY A 83 6.87 3.15 -8.58
N ASP A 84 5.95 3.73 -7.82
CA ASP A 84 6.06 3.85 -6.37
C ASP A 84 6.03 2.47 -5.71
N CYS A 85 5.18 1.53 -6.17
CA CYS A 85 5.18 0.15 -5.71
C CYS A 85 6.51 -0.58 -5.98
N ARG A 86 7.13 -0.36 -7.15
CA ARG A 86 8.43 -0.96 -7.49
C ARG A 86 9.56 -0.39 -6.63
N ALA A 87 9.62 0.92 -6.46
CA ALA A 87 10.59 1.55 -5.58
C ALA A 87 10.42 1.13 -4.11
N ALA A 88 9.17 0.95 -3.66
CA ALA A 88 8.89 0.40 -2.34
C ALA A 88 9.36 -1.07 -2.22
N LEU A 89 9.22 -1.89 -3.26
CA LEU A 89 9.74 -3.25 -3.28
C LEU A 89 11.27 -3.28 -3.19
N GLU A 90 11.97 -2.47 -3.98
CA GLU A 90 13.43 -2.35 -3.95
C GLU A 90 13.94 -1.95 -2.55
N LEU A 91 13.26 -1.00 -1.90
CA LEU A 91 13.58 -0.60 -0.53
C LEU A 91 13.33 -1.74 0.48
N LEU A 92 12.21 -2.47 0.33
CA LEU A 92 11.90 -3.61 1.19
C LEU A 92 12.99 -4.69 1.09
N GLU A 93 13.43 -5.01 -0.13
CA GLU A 93 14.51 -5.96 -0.38
C GLU A 93 15.84 -5.50 0.23
N LEU A 94 16.16 -4.20 0.11
CA LEU A 94 17.34 -3.63 0.76
C LEU A 94 17.30 -3.75 2.29
N ILE A 95 16.17 -3.40 2.91
CA ILE A 95 15.99 -3.53 4.36
C ILE A 95 16.10 -5.00 4.78
N ALA A 96 15.52 -5.91 4.00
CA ALA A 96 15.54 -7.35 4.28
C ALA A 96 16.93 -7.98 4.13
N ALA A 97 17.76 -7.48 3.21
CA ALA A 97 19.15 -7.91 3.06
C ALA A 97 20.03 -7.53 4.27
N GLY A 98 19.62 -6.52 5.04
CA GLY A 98 20.33 -6.03 6.22
C GLY A 98 21.53 -5.12 5.87
N PRO A 99 22.18 -4.53 6.89
CA PRO A 99 23.44 -3.82 6.68
C PRO A 99 24.51 -4.79 6.19
N ALA A 100 25.37 -4.31 5.28
CA ALA A 100 26.56 -5.04 4.84
C ALA A 100 27.55 -5.30 5.99
#